data_AF-A0A2R2WXX7-F1
#
_entry.id   AF-A0A2R2WXX7-F1
#
_cell.length_a   1.000
_cell.length_b   1.000
_cell.length_c   1.000
_cell.angle_alpha   90.00
_cell.angle_beta   90.00
_cell.angle_gamma   90.00
#
_symmetry.space_group_name_H-M   'P 1'
#
loop_
_entity.id
_entity.type
_entity.pdbx_description
1 polymer ?
#
loop_
_entity_poly.entity_id
_entity_poly.type
_entity_poly.pdbx_seq_one_letter_code
_entity_poly.pdbx_strand_id
1 'polypeptide(L)'
;HQPMYHLLAMLALAEIGVSASTLPTVLGIFLFGTTEISFDECLLQMFSIHSFSIMESAVLLAMSVDRFVAIYSPLRYTTILTLPRIFGTGAIIGLKSIMLMAPLPMLLRRLPFCGHNVLSHSYCLHPNLIHLPCGDISINNIYGLFIVIATFGLDSLLIVVSYGLILHTVLNIATGEERKKALNTCGSHICAVLVYYVPMIGLSMVHRFGHHVSPLLHSLMANAYLFFPPLVNPIIY
;
A
#
# COMPACT_ATOMS: atom_id res chain seq x y z
N HIS A 1 6.58 14.11 -20.45
CA HIS A 1 6.19 13.36 -19.23
C HIS A 1 7.02 12.08 -19.05
N GLN A 2 8.35 12.13 -19.01
CA GLN A 2 9.18 10.93 -18.76
C GLN A 2 9.20 10.46 -17.28
N PRO A 3 9.19 11.35 -16.27
CA PRO A 3 9.26 10.94 -14.86
C PRO A 3 8.09 10.09 -14.36
N MET A 4 6.86 10.49 -14.72
CA MET A 4 5.63 9.79 -14.33
C MET A 4 5.61 8.32 -14.78
N TYR A 5 6.12 8.01 -15.97
CA TYR A 5 6.17 6.61 -16.46
C TYR A 5 7.08 5.72 -15.61
N HIS A 6 8.20 6.25 -15.10
CA HIS A 6 9.08 5.50 -14.20
C HIS A 6 8.41 5.26 -12.85
N LEU A 7 7.68 6.24 -12.32
CA LEU A 7 6.90 6.07 -11.09
C LEU A 7 5.75 5.06 -11.29
N LEU A 8 5.09 5.06 -12.45
CA LEU A 8 4.09 4.05 -12.79
C LEU A 8 4.69 2.64 -12.89
N ALA A 9 5.86 2.50 -13.49
CA ALA A 9 6.56 1.20 -13.53
C ALA A 9 6.91 0.70 -12.12
N MET A 10 7.30 1.62 -11.22
CA MET A 10 7.52 1.30 -9.81
C MET A 10 6.24 0.91 -9.08
N LEU A 11 5.12 1.60 -9.36
CA LEU A 11 3.81 1.27 -8.81
C LEU A 11 3.39 -0.15 -9.24
N ALA A 12 3.47 -0.44 -10.54
CA ALA A 12 3.17 -1.75 -11.09
C ALA A 12 4.07 -2.86 -10.50
N LEU A 13 5.35 -2.57 -10.25
CA LEU A 13 6.24 -3.53 -9.59
C LEU A 13 5.80 -3.82 -8.15
N ALA A 14 5.35 -2.82 -7.41
CA ALA A 14 4.80 -3.00 -6.07
C ALA A 14 3.54 -3.86 -6.09
N GLU A 15 2.61 -3.54 -6.99
CA GLU A 15 1.35 -4.26 -7.19
C GLU A 15 1.54 -5.73 -7.59
N ILE A 16 2.47 -5.98 -8.49
CA ILE A 16 2.89 -7.34 -8.87
C ILE A 16 3.52 -8.04 -7.66
N GLY A 17 4.33 -7.35 -6.86
CA GLY A 17 4.91 -7.89 -5.63
C GLY A 17 3.86 -8.33 -4.62
N VAL A 18 2.83 -7.50 -4.38
CA VAL A 18 1.67 -7.85 -3.53
C VAL A 18 0.92 -9.06 -4.10
N SER A 19 0.63 -9.06 -5.40
CA SER A 19 -0.09 -10.12 -6.08
C SER A 19 0.69 -11.45 -6.06
N ALA A 20 1.98 -11.42 -6.37
CA ALA A 20 2.86 -12.59 -6.35
C ALA A 20 3.07 -13.15 -4.94
N SER A 21 2.99 -12.30 -3.91
CA SER A 21 3.06 -12.76 -2.51
C SER A 21 1.80 -13.49 -2.05
N THR A 22 0.65 -13.23 -2.68
CA THR A 22 -0.66 -13.78 -2.28
C THR A 22 -1.11 -14.94 -3.15
N LEU A 23 -0.77 -14.91 -4.44
CA LEU A 23 -1.20 -15.87 -5.45
C LEU A 23 -0.84 -17.34 -5.14
N PRO A 24 0.36 -17.68 -4.64
CA PRO A 24 0.72 -19.07 -4.35
C PRO A 24 -0.21 -19.71 -3.31
N THR A 25 -0.59 -18.95 -2.29
CA THR A 25 -1.48 -19.41 -1.21
C THR A 25 -2.90 -19.57 -1.70
N VAL A 26 -3.40 -18.60 -2.48
CA VAL A 26 -4.73 -18.68 -3.09
C VAL A 26 -4.82 -19.89 -4.03
N LEU A 27 -3.83 -20.08 -4.90
CA LEU A 27 -3.75 -21.23 -5.80
C LEU A 27 -3.62 -22.56 -5.05
N GLY A 28 -2.86 -22.61 -3.95
CA GLY A 28 -2.73 -23.78 -3.09
C GLY A 28 -4.08 -24.30 -2.59
N ILE A 29 -4.90 -23.39 -2.08
CA ILE A 29 -6.23 -23.71 -1.55
C ILE A 29 -7.18 -24.18 -2.66
N PHE A 30 -7.19 -23.47 -3.80
CA PHE A 30 -8.12 -23.77 -4.90
C PHE A 30 -7.74 -25.03 -5.69
N LEU A 31 -6.44 -25.28 -5.94
CA LEU A 31 -5.97 -26.38 -6.79
C LEU A 31 -5.70 -27.66 -6.01
N PHE A 32 -5.18 -27.55 -4.79
CA PHE A 32 -4.70 -28.70 -4.02
C PHE A 32 -5.52 -28.95 -2.74
N GLY A 33 -6.49 -28.09 -2.42
CA GLY A 33 -7.29 -28.22 -1.19
C GLY A 33 -6.45 -28.09 0.08
N THR A 34 -5.22 -27.58 -0.01
CA THR A 34 -4.31 -27.42 1.12
C THR A 34 -4.78 -26.26 1.99
N THR A 35 -5.20 -26.55 3.21
CA THR A 35 -5.71 -25.55 4.18
C THR A 35 -4.66 -25.11 5.21
N GLU A 36 -3.42 -25.59 5.07
CA GLU A 36 -2.35 -25.40 6.04
C GLU A 36 -1.17 -24.65 5.39
N ILE A 37 -0.68 -23.62 6.06
CA ILE A 37 0.50 -22.82 5.69
C ILE A 37 1.50 -22.95 6.82
N SER A 38 2.79 -23.15 6.50
CA SER A 38 3.81 -23.18 7.53
C SER A 38 4.03 -21.79 8.15
N PHE A 39 4.44 -21.74 9.42
CA PHE A 39 4.65 -20.47 10.12
C PHE A 39 5.67 -19.57 9.41
N ASP A 40 6.74 -20.14 8.86
CA ASP A 40 7.77 -19.38 8.13
C ASP A 40 7.27 -18.84 6.79
N GLU A 41 6.46 -19.60 6.05
CA GLU A 41 5.81 -19.13 4.82
C GLU A 41 4.83 -17.99 5.11
N CYS A 42 4.06 -18.10 6.20
CA CYS A 42 3.14 -17.07 6.65
C CYS A 42 3.88 -15.75 6.97
N LEU A 43 5.00 -15.83 7.72
CA LEU A 43 5.81 -14.65 8.05
C LEU A 43 6.42 -14.00 6.81
N LEU A 44 6.92 -14.81 5.87
CA LEU A 44 7.49 -14.31 4.62
C LEU A 44 6.43 -13.65 3.75
N GLN A 45 5.24 -14.25 3.64
CA GLN A 45 4.11 -13.70 2.91
C GLN A 45 3.68 -12.35 3.52
N MET A 46 3.47 -12.31 4.84
CA MET A 46 3.10 -11.08 5.54
C MET A 46 4.15 -9.97 5.36
N PHE A 47 5.43 -10.30 5.52
CA PHE A 47 6.53 -9.37 5.29
C PHE A 47 6.51 -8.80 3.87
N SER A 48 6.33 -9.65 2.87
CA SER A 48 6.36 -9.26 1.46
C SER A 48 5.17 -8.38 1.11
N ILE A 49 3.95 -8.79 1.49
CA ILE A 49 2.72 -8.00 1.26
C ILE A 49 2.87 -6.60 1.84
N HIS A 50 3.20 -6.47 3.13
CA HIS A 50 3.28 -5.15 3.76
C HIS A 50 4.46 -4.31 3.24
N SER A 51 5.60 -4.92 2.92
CA SER A 51 6.73 -4.19 2.33
C SER A 51 6.33 -3.59 0.97
N PHE A 52 5.67 -4.37 0.10
CA PHE A 52 5.21 -3.87 -1.18
C PHE A 52 4.07 -2.86 -1.05
N SER A 53 3.13 -3.05 -0.11
CA SER A 53 2.09 -2.05 0.16
C SER A 53 2.65 -0.72 0.66
N ILE A 54 3.67 -0.74 1.54
CA ILE A 54 4.36 0.49 1.97
C ILE A 54 5.06 1.16 0.78
N MET A 55 5.68 0.38 -0.11
CA MET A 55 6.29 0.89 -1.33
C MET A 55 5.24 1.53 -2.25
N GLU A 56 4.09 0.89 -2.45
CA GLU A 56 2.98 1.39 -3.27
C GLU A 56 2.47 2.75 -2.77
N SER A 57 2.17 2.86 -1.46
CA SER A 57 1.78 4.11 -0.79
C SER A 57 2.81 5.22 -1.00
N ALA A 58 4.09 4.92 -0.83
CA ALA A 58 5.17 5.89 -1.00
C ALA A 58 5.37 6.30 -2.48
N VAL A 59 5.13 5.40 -3.43
CA VAL A 59 5.15 5.72 -4.87
C VAL A 59 3.96 6.63 -5.23
N LEU A 60 2.76 6.37 -4.70
CA LEU A 60 1.61 7.26 -4.88
C LEU A 60 1.91 8.67 -4.34
N LEU A 61 2.55 8.78 -3.18
CA LEU A 61 3.04 10.06 -2.67
C LEU A 61 4.06 10.71 -3.61
N ALA A 62 5.04 9.96 -4.12
CA ALA A 62 6.03 10.49 -5.06
C ALA A 62 5.37 11.02 -6.35
N MET A 63 4.33 10.34 -6.83
CA MET A 63 3.52 10.78 -7.98
C MET A 63 2.72 12.06 -7.67
N SER A 64 2.17 12.22 -6.46
CA SER A 64 1.50 13.47 -6.08
C SER A 64 2.48 14.65 -6.04
N VAL A 65 3.71 14.41 -5.58
CA VAL A 65 4.80 15.40 -5.60
C VAL A 65 5.22 15.73 -7.05
N ASP A 66 5.33 14.75 -7.94
CA ASP A 66 5.58 14.99 -9.37
C ASP A 66 4.53 15.94 -9.97
N ARG A 67 3.24 15.65 -9.74
CA ARG A 67 2.13 16.48 -10.22
C ARG A 67 2.18 17.89 -9.63
N PHE A 68 2.47 18.01 -8.35
CA PHE A 68 2.64 19.31 -7.70
C PHE A 68 3.75 20.13 -8.34
N VAL A 69 4.95 19.56 -8.51
CA VAL A 69 6.10 20.27 -9.11
C VAL A 69 5.82 20.64 -10.57
N ALA A 70 5.16 19.76 -11.33
CA ALA A 70 4.78 20.00 -12.72
C ALA A 70 3.84 21.20 -12.87
N ILE A 71 2.90 21.39 -11.94
CA ILE A 71 1.91 22.48 -11.97
C ILE A 71 2.49 23.76 -11.35
N TYR A 72 3.17 23.66 -10.21
CA TYR A 72 3.67 24.81 -9.47
C TYR A 72 4.91 25.45 -10.10
N SER A 73 5.78 24.67 -10.75
CA SER A 73 7.05 25.17 -11.30
C SER A 73 7.42 24.48 -12.61
N PRO A 74 6.64 24.65 -13.69
CA PRO A 74 6.84 23.94 -14.95
C PRO A 74 8.23 24.16 -15.56
N LEU A 75 8.78 25.38 -15.45
CA LEU A 75 10.11 25.74 -15.97
C LEU A 75 11.25 25.01 -15.26
N ARG A 76 11.05 24.60 -13.99
CA ARG A 76 12.06 23.88 -13.20
C ARG A 76 11.78 22.38 -13.12
N TYR A 77 10.67 21.90 -13.67
CA TYR A 77 10.26 20.50 -13.57
C TYR A 77 11.35 19.53 -14.06
N THR A 78 11.95 19.80 -15.21
CA THR A 78 13.01 18.96 -15.81
C THR A 78 14.35 19.00 -15.09
N THR A 79 14.61 20.06 -14.30
CA THR A 79 15.83 20.19 -13.49
C THR A 79 15.64 19.61 -12.08
N ILE A 80 14.41 19.57 -11.58
CA ILE A 80 14.08 19.02 -10.26
C ILE A 80 13.91 17.50 -10.34
N LEU A 81 13.13 16.99 -11.30
CA LEU A 81 12.90 15.56 -11.51
C LEU A 81 13.78 15.00 -12.63
N THR A 82 15.03 14.75 -12.27
CA THR A 82 15.98 14.05 -13.15
C THR A 82 15.88 12.54 -12.98
N LEU A 83 16.21 11.80 -14.04
CA LEU A 83 16.15 10.34 -14.03
C LEU A 83 16.95 9.69 -12.86
N PRO A 84 18.19 10.14 -12.55
CA PRO A 84 18.93 9.60 -11.39
C PRO A 84 18.23 9.86 -10.05
N ARG A 85 17.53 11.00 -9.91
CA ARG A 85 16.77 11.30 -8.69
C ARG A 85 15.57 10.37 -8.56
N ILE A 86 14.87 10.07 -9.64
CA ILE A 86 13.73 9.14 -9.62
C ILE A 86 14.18 7.75 -9.19
N PHE A 87 15.25 7.22 -9.80
CA PHE A 87 15.80 5.92 -9.40
C PHE A 87 16.32 5.93 -7.96
N GLY A 88 16.97 7.02 -7.54
CA GLY A 88 17.42 7.20 -6.15
C GLY A 88 16.25 7.20 -5.16
N THR A 89 15.19 7.97 -5.45
CA THR A 89 13.95 7.97 -4.67
C THR A 89 13.34 6.57 -4.62
N GLY A 90 13.33 5.86 -5.75
CA GLY A 90 12.81 4.51 -5.81
C GLY A 90 13.57 3.50 -4.94
N ALA A 91 14.90 3.56 -4.98
CA ALA A 91 15.76 2.74 -4.11
C ALA A 91 15.55 3.07 -2.63
N ILE A 92 15.42 4.36 -2.28
CA ILE A 92 15.13 4.80 -0.91
C ILE A 92 13.76 4.28 -0.44
N ILE A 93 12.74 4.38 -1.28
CA ILE A 93 11.40 3.87 -0.97
C ILE A 93 11.45 2.36 -0.71
N GLY A 94 12.08 1.59 -1.60
CA GLY A 94 12.20 0.13 -1.45
C GLY A 94 12.95 -0.25 -0.18
N LEU A 95 14.12 0.36 0.06
CA LEU A 95 14.93 0.10 1.24
C LEU A 95 14.20 0.47 2.54
N LYS A 96 13.56 1.65 2.58
CA LYS A 96 12.75 2.08 3.73
C LYS A 96 11.65 1.08 4.03
N SER A 97 10.96 0.59 3.02
CA SER A 97 9.84 -0.34 3.17
C SER A 97 10.28 -1.67 3.78
N ILE A 98 11.39 -2.22 3.27
CA ILE A 98 12.01 -3.45 3.81
C ILE A 98 12.48 -3.24 5.25
N MET A 99 13.20 -2.15 5.52
CA MET A 99 13.79 -1.89 6.84
C MET A 99 12.74 -1.63 7.92
N LEU A 100 11.63 -0.95 7.58
CA LEU A 100 10.52 -0.76 8.50
C LEU A 100 9.77 -2.07 8.78
N MET A 101 9.67 -2.97 7.81
CA MET A 101 8.90 -4.21 8.00
C MET A 101 9.72 -5.34 8.63
N ALA A 102 11.04 -5.36 8.44
CA ALA A 102 11.93 -6.45 8.88
C ALA A 102 11.88 -6.78 10.40
N PRO A 103 11.71 -5.82 11.33
CA PRO A 103 11.63 -6.15 12.75
C PRO A 103 10.37 -6.92 13.12
N LEU A 104 9.26 -6.73 12.40
CA LEU A 104 7.96 -7.32 12.78
C LEU A 104 7.96 -8.87 12.73
N PRO A 105 8.49 -9.54 11.68
CA PRO A 105 8.68 -10.99 11.69
C PRO A 105 9.59 -11.48 12.82
N MET A 106 10.66 -10.73 13.15
CA MET A 106 11.57 -11.10 14.24
C MET A 106 10.89 -11.04 15.60
N LEU A 107 10.06 -10.02 15.83
CA LEU A 107 9.26 -9.90 17.06
C LEU A 107 8.23 -11.03 17.13
N LEU A 108 7.56 -11.34 16.03
CA LEU A 108 6.58 -12.44 15.97
C LEU A 108 7.21 -13.80 16.24
N ARG A 109 8.41 -14.09 15.69
CA ARG A 109 9.15 -15.34 15.97
C ARG A 109 9.50 -15.54 17.45
N ARG A 110 9.56 -14.47 18.25
CA ARG A 110 9.90 -14.54 19.68
C ARG A 110 8.72 -14.76 20.59
N LEU A 111 7.48 -14.69 20.09
CA LEU A 111 6.29 -14.88 20.91
C LEU A 111 6.01 -16.39 21.12
N PRO A 112 5.60 -16.81 22.32
CA PRO A 112 5.13 -18.18 22.53
C PRO A 112 3.73 -18.35 21.89
N PHE A 113 3.64 -19.22 20.89
CA PHE A 113 2.37 -19.65 20.30
C PHE A 113 1.86 -20.88 21.06
N CYS A 114 0.64 -20.86 21.58
CA CYS A 114 0.07 -21.99 22.35
C CYS A 114 -0.63 -23.07 21.51
N GLY A 115 -0.69 -22.91 20.19
CA GLY A 115 -1.28 -23.90 19.28
C GLY A 115 -0.25 -24.92 18.76
N HIS A 116 -0.73 -25.97 18.09
CA HIS A 116 0.13 -26.74 17.20
C HIS A 116 0.71 -25.80 16.13
N ASN A 117 1.95 -26.01 15.69
CA ASN A 117 2.65 -25.25 14.63
C ASN A 117 2.01 -25.39 13.23
N VAL A 118 0.69 -25.59 13.17
CA VAL A 118 -0.14 -25.82 11.99
C VAL A 118 -1.33 -24.87 12.10
N LEU A 119 -1.31 -23.78 11.31
CA LEU A 119 -2.44 -22.85 11.23
C LEU A 119 -3.53 -23.48 10.34
N SER A 120 -4.65 -23.86 10.93
CA SER A 120 -5.82 -24.38 10.22
C SER A 120 -6.72 -23.26 9.69
N HIS A 121 -6.16 -22.25 9.00
CA HIS A 121 -6.90 -21.13 8.39
C HIS A 121 -6.31 -20.78 7.02
N SER A 122 -7.20 -20.59 6.04
CA SER A 122 -6.90 -20.44 4.61
C SER A 122 -6.20 -19.12 4.23
N TYR A 123 -5.90 -18.21 5.15
CA TYR A 123 -5.26 -16.93 4.82
C TYR A 123 -4.43 -16.37 5.99
N CYS A 124 -3.15 -16.08 5.76
CA CYS A 124 -2.31 -15.32 6.69
C CYS A 124 -2.51 -13.81 6.52
N LEU A 125 -3.70 -13.33 6.90
CA LEU A 125 -3.93 -11.90 7.11
C LEU A 125 -3.45 -11.53 8.53
N HIS A 126 -2.66 -10.46 8.66
CA HIS A 126 -2.20 -9.88 9.92
C HIS A 126 -3.26 -9.85 11.04
N PRO A 127 -4.54 -9.47 10.81
CA PRO A 127 -5.57 -9.51 11.86
C PRO A 127 -5.89 -10.91 12.43
N ASN A 128 -5.64 -11.99 11.69
CA ASN A 128 -5.81 -13.36 12.18
C ASN A 128 -4.60 -13.84 13.01
N LEU A 129 -3.44 -13.22 12.86
CA LEU A 129 -2.21 -13.60 13.57
C LEU A 129 -2.11 -13.00 14.98
N ILE A 130 -2.75 -11.86 15.22
CA ILE A 130 -2.61 -11.10 16.48
C ILE A 130 -3.33 -11.81 17.65
N HIS A 131 -4.25 -12.74 17.38
CA HIS A 131 -5.02 -13.47 18.39
C HIS A 131 -4.46 -14.86 18.75
N LEU A 132 -3.41 -15.33 18.07
CA LEU A 132 -2.82 -16.67 18.27
C LEU A 132 -1.70 -16.76 19.35
N PRO A 133 -0.89 -15.72 19.61
CA PRO A 133 0.15 -15.78 20.64
C PRO A 133 -0.44 -15.81 22.04
N CYS A 134 0.15 -16.62 22.93
CA CYS A 134 -0.13 -16.58 24.36
C CYS A 134 0.76 -15.60 25.14
N GLY A 135 1.70 -14.96 24.45
CA GLY A 135 2.57 -13.94 25.02
C GLY A 135 1.96 -12.55 24.93
N ASP A 136 2.55 -11.61 25.66
CA ASP A 136 2.20 -10.20 25.55
C ASP A 136 2.56 -9.66 24.15
N ILE A 137 1.53 -9.31 23.38
CA ILE A 137 1.62 -8.75 22.02
C ILE A 137 1.74 -7.23 21.99
N SER A 138 1.83 -6.56 23.15
CA SER A 138 1.81 -5.09 23.27
C SER A 138 2.88 -4.41 22.40
N ILE A 139 4.11 -4.93 22.38
CA ILE A 139 5.21 -4.37 21.57
C ILE A 139 4.90 -4.50 20.07
N ASN A 140 4.40 -5.65 19.62
CA ASN A 140 4.04 -5.88 18.23
C ASN A 140 2.89 -4.95 17.80
N ASN A 141 1.92 -4.73 18.68
CA ASN A 141 0.80 -3.82 18.42
C ASN A 141 1.26 -2.36 18.33
N ILE A 142 2.08 -1.90 19.29
CA ILE A 142 2.66 -0.55 19.27
C ILE A 142 3.49 -0.34 18.00
N TYR A 143 4.34 -1.31 17.65
CA TYR A 143 5.19 -1.23 16.47
C TYR A 143 4.37 -1.27 15.17
N GLY A 144 3.36 -2.13 15.09
CA GLY A 144 2.43 -2.19 13.97
C GLY A 144 1.68 -0.87 13.78
N LEU A 145 1.15 -0.30 14.87
CA LEU A 145 0.50 1.01 14.85
C LEU A 145 1.46 2.13 14.43
N PHE A 146 2.70 2.10 14.93
CA PHE A 146 3.75 3.03 14.52
C PHE A 146 4.00 2.96 13.01
N ILE A 147 4.16 1.75 12.44
CA ILE A 147 4.33 1.57 10.99
C ILE A 147 3.14 2.18 10.25
N VAL A 148 1.91 1.83 10.63
CA VAL A 148 0.69 2.30 9.94
C VAL A 148 0.59 3.83 9.94
N ILE A 149 0.86 4.46 11.07
CA ILE A 149 0.82 5.93 11.18
C ILE A 149 1.97 6.57 10.40
N ALA A 150 3.20 6.04 10.55
CA ALA A 150 4.40 6.61 9.93
C ALA A 150 4.46 6.41 8.41
N THR A 151 3.78 5.40 7.87
CA THR A 151 3.68 5.16 6.42
C THR A 151 2.36 5.66 5.88
N PHE A 152 1.28 4.89 6.04
CA PHE A 152 -0.01 5.20 5.42
C PHE A 152 -0.62 6.51 5.92
N GLY A 153 -0.52 6.79 7.21
CA GLY A 153 -1.01 8.02 7.82
C GLY A 153 -0.27 9.25 7.28
N LEU A 154 1.06 9.22 7.33
CA LEU A 154 1.88 10.33 6.84
C LEU A 154 1.78 10.50 5.32
N ASP A 155 1.85 9.42 4.55
CA ASP A 155 1.75 9.45 3.09
C ASP A 155 0.41 10.05 2.65
N SER A 156 -0.71 9.60 3.24
CA SER A 156 -2.04 10.12 2.92
C SER A 156 -2.18 11.61 3.26
N LEU A 157 -1.66 12.04 4.41
CA LEU A 157 -1.64 13.46 4.79
C LEU A 157 -0.87 14.30 3.78
N LEU A 158 0.32 13.84 3.38
CA LEU A 158 1.17 14.55 2.42
C LEU A 158 0.55 14.57 1.01
N ILE A 159 -0.15 13.51 0.60
CA ILE A 159 -0.92 13.50 -0.66
C ILE A 159 -2.02 14.57 -0.60
N VAL A 160 -2.81 14.61 0.48
CA VAL A 160 -3.89 15.60 0.65
C VAL A 160 -3.33 17.02 0.64
N VAL A 161 -2.23 17.28 1.36
CA VAL A 161 -1.54 18.58 1.33
C VAL A 161 -1.06 18.92 -0.08
N SER A 162 -0.45 17.97 -0.79
CA SER A 162 0.02 18.18 -2.17
C SER A 162 -1.13 18.59 -3.09
N TYR A 163 -2.28 17.91 -3.01
CA TYR A 163 -3.46 18.24 -3.80
C TYR A 163 -4.14 19.54 -3.38
N GLY A 164 -4.14 19.87 -2.09
CA GLY A 164 -4.59 21.17 -1.59
C GLY A 164 -3.75 22.32 -2.16
N LEU A 165 -2.43 22.15 -2.21
CA LEU A 165 -1.52 23.13 -2.82
C LEU A 165 -1.73 23.23 -4.34
N ILE A 166 -1.88 22.10 -5.05
CA ILE A 166 -2.22 22.10 -6.47
C ILE A 166 -3.49 22.91 -6.72
N LEU A 167 -4.55 22.63 -5.95
CA LEU A 167 -5.83 23.33 -6.10
C LEU A 167 -5.68 24.83 -5.85
N HIS A 168 -4.96 25.22 -4.80
CA HIS A 168 -4.65 26.62 -4.50
C HIS A 168 -3.91 27.31 -5.66
N THR A 169 -2.88 26.67 -6.22
CA THR A 169 -2.12 27.20 -7.37
C THR A 169 -3.01 27.34 -8.61
N VAL A 170 -3.81 26.33 -8.91
CA VAL A 170 -4.71 26.33 -10.08
C VAL A 170 -5.78 27.42 -9.95
N LEU A 171 -6.35 27.63 -8.76
CA LEU A 171 -7.33 28.69 -8.54
C LEU A 171 -6.73 30.10 -8.67
N ASN A 172 -5.46 30.29 -8.29
CA ASN A 172 -4.82 31.60 -8.32
C ASN A 172 -4.24 32.00 -9.68
N ILE A 173 -3.80 31.05 -10.52
CA ILE A 173 -2.99 31.36 -11.72
C ILE A 173 -3.71 31.03 -13.04
N ALA A 174 -4.69 30.13 -13.03
CA ALA A 174 -5.24 29.55 -14.26
C ALA A 174 -6.61 30.13 -14.67
N THR A 175 -6.78 30.35 -15.98
CA THR A 175 -8.07 30.62 -16.63
C THR A 175 -9.01 29.40 -16.56
N GLY A 176 -10.30 29.57 -16.83
CA GLY A 176 -11.29 28.48 -16.72
C GLY A 176 -10.92 27.20 -17.51
N GLU A 177 -10.33 27.36 -18.71
CA GLU A 177 -9.86 26.22 -19.52
C GLU A 177 -8.60 25.57 -18.95
N GLU A 178 -7.64 26.36 -18.49
CA GLU A 178 -6.41 25.85 -17.86
C GLU A 178 -6.72 25.13 -16.53
N ARG A 179 -7.69 25.62 -15.76
CA ARG A 179 -8.21 24.93 -14.56
C ARG A 179 -8.77 23.56 -14.91
N LYS A 180 -9.62 23.49 -15.95
CA LYS A 180 -10.21 22.22 -16.41
C LYS A 180 -9.13 21.25 -16.88
N LYS A 181 -8.12 21.75 -17.60
CA LYS A 181 -6.97 20.94 -18.06
C LYS A 181 -6.16 20.40 -16.88
N ALA A 182 -5.82 21.23 -15.90
CA ALA A 182 -5.06 20.82 -14.71
C ALA A 182 -5.80 19.76 -13.88
N LEU A 183 -7.10 19.98 -13.61
CA LEU A 183 -7.94 19.01 -12.90
C LEU A 183 -8.05 17.70 -13.67
N ASN A 184 -8.20 17.75 -15.00
CA ASN A 184 -8.25 16.55 -15.82
C ASN A 184 -6.93 15.75 -15.77
N THR A 185 -5.78 16.43 -15.73
CA THR A 185 -4.47 15.76 -15.58
C THR A 185 -4.22 15.15 -14.20
N CYS A 186 -4.92 15.64 -13.17
CA CYS A 186 -4.86 15.13 -11.80
C CYS A 186 -5.87 14.01 -11.55
N GLY A 187 -6.95 13.95 -12.34
CA GLY A 187 -8.06 13.03 -12.14
C GLY A 187 -7.63 11.57 -12.06
N SER A 188 -6.78 11.10 -12.99
CA SER A 188 -6.30 9.73 -12.99
C SER A 188 -5.53 9.37 -11.72
N HIS A 189 -4.67 10.26 -11.23
CA HIS A 189 -3.95 10.01 -9.99
C HIS A 189 -4.86 10.02 -8.75
N ILE A 190 -5.82 10.96 -8.68
CA ILE A 190 -6.82 10.95 -7.60
C ILE A 190 -7.61 9.64 -7.62
N CYS A 191 -8.02 9.16 -8.80
CA CYS A 191 -8.67 7.86 -8.94
C CYS A 191 -7.78 6.72 -8.43
N ALA A 192 -6.50 6.67 -8.80
CA ALA A 192 -5.56 5.65 -8.32
C ALA A 192 -5.39 5.69 -6.79
N VAL A 193 -5.27 6.88 -6.20
CA VAL A 193 -5.20 7.07 -4.74
C VAL A 193 -6.47 6.56 -4.05
N LEU A 194 -7.65 6.87 -4.60
CA LEU A 194 -8.92 6.39 -4.05
C LEU A 194 -9.05 4.86 -4.16
N VAL A 195 -8.70 4.30 -5.32
CA VAL A 195 -8.68 2.85 -5.56
C VAL A 195 -7.79 2.13 -4.55
N TYR A 196 -6.69 2.75 -4.13
CA TYR A 196 -5.77 2.19 -3.14
C TYR A 196 -6.25 2.36 -1.69
N TYR A 197 -6.54 3.59 -1.26
CA TYR A 197 -6.84 3.89 0.15
C TYR A 197 -8.26 3.49 0.58
N VAL A 198 -9.26 3.52 -0.32
CA VAL A 198 -10.65 3.19 0.05
C VAL A 198 -10.79 1.74 0.51
N PRO A 199 -10.29 0.71 -0.21
CA PRO A 199 -10.31 -0.66 0.26
C PRO A 199 -9.55 -0.86 1.57
N MET A 200 -8.40 -0.20 1.75
CA MET A 200 -7.58 -0.28 2.97
C MET A 200 -8.34 0.27 4.20
N ILE A 201 -8.93 1.45 4.08
CA ILE A 201 -9.74 2.07 5.13
C ILE A 201 -10.97 1.21 5.41
N GLY A 202 -11.65 0.75 4.36
CA GLY A 202 -12.81 -0.13 4.47
C GLY A 202 -12.50 -1.40 5.24
N LEU A 203 -11.40 -2.09 4.91
CA LEU A 203 -10.95 -3.29 5.60
C LEU A 203 -10.66 -3.01 7.08
N SER A 204 -10.02 -1.88 7.38
CA SER A 204 -9.72 -1.45 8.75
C SER A 204 -10.99 -1.17 9.56
N MET A 205 -12.00 -0.54 8.94
CA MET A 205 -13.29 -0.25 9.57
C MET A 205 -14.09 -1.52 9.87
N VAL A 206 -14.12 -2.46 8.91
CA VAL A 206 -14.80 -3.75 9.08
C VAL A 206 -14.11 -4.58 10.17
N HIS A 207 -12.77 -4.60 10.22
CA HIS A 207 -12.06 -5.28 11.29
C HIS A 207 -12.34 -4.68 12.68
N ARG A 208 -12.44 -3.35 12.79
CA ARG A 208 -12.56 -2.65 14.07
C ARG A 208 -13.98 -2.55 14.61
N PHE A 209 -14.98 -2.41 13.74
CA PHE A 209 -16.37 -2.17 14.13
C PHE A 209 -17.32 -3.29 13.69
N GLY A 210 -16.84 -4.20 12.85
CA GLY A 210 -17.61 -5.30 12.30
C GLY A 210 -17.71 -6.49 13.23
N HIS A 211 -18.27 -6.31 14.43
CA HIS A 211 -18.47 -7.43 15.37
C HIS A 211 -19.42 -8.53 14.86
N HIS A 212 -20.18 -8.28 13.78
CA HIS A 212 -21.19 -9.21 13.22
C HIS A 212 -21.16 -9.35 11.69
N VAL A 213 -20.03 -9.05 11.04
CA VAL A 213 -19.93 -9.16 9.57
C VAL A 213 -19.52 -10.56 9.15
N SER A 214 -20.16 -11.06 8.09
CA SER A 214 -19.89 -12.41 7.59
C SER A 214 -18.41 -12.61 7.22
N PRO A 215 -17.83 -13.81 7.44
CA PRO A 215 -16.47 -14.14 7.00
C PRO A 215 -16.24 -13.93 5.50
N LEU A 216 -17.31 -14.11 4.70
CA LEU A 216 -17.30 -13.86 3.26
C LEU A 216 -17.02 -12.38 2.94
N LEU A 217 -17.62 -11.44 3.69
CA LEU A 217 -17.41 -10.01 3.48
C LEU A 217 -15.97 -9.59 3.81
N HIS A 218 -15.41 -10.13 4.90
CA HIS A 218 -14.00 -9.91 5.26
C HIS A 218 -13.04 -10.40 4.16
N SER A 219 -13.29 -11.62 3.64
CA SER A 219 -12.50 -12.19 2.56
C SER A 219 -12.60 -11.35 1.27
N LEU A 220 -13.80 -10.93 0.89
CA LEU A 220 -14.02 -10.08 -0.28
C LEU A 220 -13.30 -8.73 -0.17
N MET A 221 -13.33 -8.07 1.00
CA MET A 221 -12.63 -6.81 1.19
C MET A 221 -11.11 -6.95 1.20
N ALA A 222 -10.58 -8.03 1.78
CA ALA A 222 -9.16 -8.33 1.72
C ALA A 222 -8.69 -8.56 0.27
N ASN A 223 -9.47 -9.34 -0.49
CA ASN A 223 -9.20 -9.56 -1.91
C ASN A 223 -9.32 -8.27 -2.73
N ALA A 224 -10.31 -7.42 -2.44
CA ALA A 224 -10.44 -6.12 -3.09
C ALA A 224 -9.22 -5.22 -2.81
N TYR A 225 -8.75 -5.15 -1.57
CA TYR A 225 -7.54 -4.40 -1.23
C TYR A 225 -6.30 -4.88 -2.02
N LEU A 226 -6.16 -6.19 -2.21
CA LEU A 226 -4.97 -6.79 -2.84
C LEU A 226 -5.02 -6.73 -4.38
N PHE A 227 -6.17 -6.98 -4.99
CA PHE A 227 -6.27 -7.19 -6.44
C PHE A 227 -6.92 -6.03 -7.19
N PHE A 228 -7.69 -5.17 -6.50
CA PHE A 228 -8.38 -4.08 -7.17
C PHE A 228 -7.41 -3.02 -7.73
N PRO A 229 -6.38 -2.53 -6.99
CA PRO A 229 -5.41 -1.60 -7.57
C PRO A 229 -4.67 -2.15 -8.79
N PRO A 230 -4.06 -3.36 -8.76
CA PRO A 230 -3.38 -3.93 -9.93
C PRO A 230 -4.26 -4.09 -11.18
N LEU A 231 -5.58 -4.28 -11.01
CA LEU A 231 -6.51 -4.45 -12.12
C LEU A 231 -7.01 -3.12 -12.70
N VAL A 232 -7.16 -2.10 -11.85
CA VAL A 232 -7.78 -0.83 -12.22
C VAL A 232 -6.74 0.21 -12.63
N ASN A 233 -5.55 0.22 -12.02
CA ASN A 233 -4.50 1.18 -12.34
C ASN A 233 -4.05 1.15 -13.82
N PRO A 234 -3.95 -0.01 -14.50
CA PRO A 234 -3.68 -0.06 -15.95
C PRO A 234 -4.80 0.49 -16.84
N ILE A 235 -6.04 0.62 -16.32
CA ILE A 235 -7.16 1.23 -17.04
C ILE A 235 -7.19 2.75 -16.80
N ILE A 236 -6.74 3.18 -15.62
CA ILE A 236 -6.66 4.59 -15.22
C ILE A 236 -5.55 5.34 -15.97
N TYR A 237 -4.42 4.69 -16.24
CA TYR A 237 -3.22 5.29 -16.83
C TYR A 237 -2.96 4.83 -18.27
#